data_AF-A0A2A2I8A3-F1
#
_entry.id   AF-A0A2A2I8A3-F1
#
_cell.length_a   1.000
_cell.length_b   1.000
_cell.length_c   1.000
_cell.angle_alpha   90.00
_cell.angle_beta   90.00
_cell.angle_gamma   90.00
#
_symmetry.space_group_name_H-M   'P 1'
#
loop_
_entity.id
_entity.type
_entity.pdbx_description
1 polymer ?
#
loop_
_entity_poly.entity_id
_entity_poly.type
_entity_poly.pdbx_seq_one_letter_code
_entity_poly.pdbx_strand_id
1 'polypeptide(L)'
;MMKRLYLPLFLFLFLILEGVALELLPASLIMSDYLIVPHWVFIFLVYLAIFYDEENTYFSVVYALAFGLLIDIVYTGILGVYMFSYGLITYIIHGVKKVLHGNFYVTVLLGLMGLALADISINGIFIVVGISDMLWKDYFTYRLLPTVISNLVFLLVLYPVMVKRLIRWSKEQLAGRNTI
;
A
#
# COMPACT_ATOMS: atom_id res chain seq x y z
N MET A 1 23.68 -6.73 10.43
CA MET A 1 22.48 -6.76 11.30
C MET A 1 21.59 -5.52 11.16
N MET A 2 22.12 -4.28 11.12
CA MET A 2 21.32 -3.04 11.10
C MET A 2 20.47 -2.77 9.83
N LYS A 3 20.72 -3.44 8.70
CA LYS A 3 20.04 -3.12 7.43
C LYS A 3 18.62 -3.70 7.28
N ARG A 4 18.24 -4.72 8.07
CA ARG A 4 16.88 -5.30 8.02
C ARG A 4 15.82 -4.46 8.76
N LEU A 5 16.25 -3.49 9.57
CA LEU A 5 15.34 -2.60 10.31
C LEU A 5 14.80 -1.45 9.47
N TYR A 6 15.38 -1.17 8.29
CA TYR A 6 14.92 -0.04 7.47
C TYR A 6 13.50 -0.25 6.93
N LEU A 7 13.16 -1.45 6.44
CA LEU A 7 11.83 -1.72 5.89
C LEU A 7 10.69 -1.48 6.90
N PRO A 8 10.70 -2.09 8.11
CA PRO A 8 9.67 -1.82 9.11
C PRO A 8 9.70 -0.36 9.57
N LEU A 9 10.87 0.30 9.60
CA LEU A 9 10.96 1.72 9.95
C LEU A 9 10.25 2.61 8.92
N PHE A 10 10.43 2.36 7.62
CA PHE A 10 9.72 3.10 6.57
C PHE A 10 8.21 2.83 6.60
N LEU A 11 7.81 1.57 6.80
CA LEU A 11 6.39 1.22 6.96
C LEU A 11 5.76 1.91 8.18
N PHE A 12 6.48 1.98 9.30
CA PHE A 12 6.01 2.67 10.50
C PHE A 12 5.97 4.19 10.32
N LEU A 13 6.95 4.76 9.61
CA LEU A 13 6.91 6.17 9.21
C LEU A 13 5.68 6.45 8.35
N PHE A 14 5.41 5.62 7.32
CA PHE A 14 4.23 5.80 6.48
C PHE A 14 2.93 5.59 7.24
N LEU A 15 2.88 4.67 8.21
CA LEU A 15 1.74 4.50 9.09
C LEU A 15 1.42 5.81 9.84
N ILE A 16 2.42 6.40 10.51
CA ILE A 16 2.24 7.67 11.23
C ILE A 16 1.80 8.78 10.28
N LEU A 17 2.48 8.89 9.14
CA LEU A 17 2.20 9.91 8.12
C LEU A 17 0.79 9.75 7.53
N GLU A 18 0.32 8.51 7.33
CA GLU A 18 -1.03 8.17 6.87
C GLU A 18 -2.07 8.67 7.88
N GLY A 19 -1.82 8.53 9.18
CA GLY A 19 -2.69 9.03 10.25
C GLY A 19 -2.86 10.56 10.31
N VAL A 20 -1.88 11.32 9.82
CA VAL A 20 -1.94 12.80 9.76
C VAL A 20 -2.16 13.35 8.35
N ALA A 21 -2.31 12.47 7.35
CA ALA A 21 -2.30 12.88 5.94
C ALA A 21 -3.46 13.83 5.59
N LEU A 22 -4.63 13.65 6.22
CA LEU A 22 -5.78 14.53 6.01
C LEU A 22 -5.52 15.96 6.49
N GLU A 23 -4.76 16.15 7.56
CA GLU A 23 -4.40 17.47 8.10
C GLU A 23 -3.41 18.22 7.20
N LEU A 24 -2.70 17.49 6.34
CA LEU A 24 -1.76 18.06 5.37
C LEU A 24 -2.43 18.53 4.08
N LEU A 25 -3.72 18.22 3.88
CA LEU A 25 -4.46 18.63 2.70
C LEU A 25 -4.90 20.11 2.78
N PRO A 26 -4.97 20.82 1.64
CA PRO A 26 -5.58 22.15 1.59
C PRO A 26 -7.01 22.15 2.13
N ALA A 27 -7.38 23.21 2.87
CA ALA A 27 -8.71 23.37 3.45
C ALA A 27 -9.83 23.22 2.41
N SER A 28 -9.62 23.63 1.16
CA SER A 28 -10.59 23.47 0.07
C SER A 28 -10.93 22.01 -0.26
N LEU A 29 -9.98 21.08 -0.08
CA LEU A 29 -10.22 19.65 -0.27
C LEU A 29 -10.85 19.02 0.97
N ILE A 30 -10.43 19.45 2.17
CA ILE A 30 -11.01 18.98 3.43
C ILE A 30 -12.49 19.40 3.56
N MET A 31 -12.83 20.62 3.12
CA MET A 31 -14.19 21.17 3.16
C MET A 31 -15.05 20.75 1.96
N SER A 32 -14.54 19.91 1.07
CA SER A 32 -15.31 19.37 -0.06
C SER A 32 -16.08 18.10 0.33
N ASP A 33 -17.00 17.66 -0.53
CA ASP A 33 -17.70 16.38 -0.35
C ASP A 33 -16.82 15.16 -0.65
N TYR A 34 -15.53 15.36 -0.95
CA TYR A 34 -14.61 14.27 -1.28
C TYR A 34 -14.03 13.61 -0.03
N LEU A 35 -14.10 12.28 0.01
CA LEU A 35 -13.49 11.46 1.04
C LEU A 35 -12.20 10.83 0.49
N ILE A 36 -11.06 11.40 0.88
CA ILE A 36 -9.75 10.93 0.47
C ILE A 36 -9.19 10.01 1.55
N VAL A 37 -8.91 8.75 1.23
CA VAL A 37 -8.27 7.81 2.15
C VAL A 37 -6.80 7.62 1.75
N PRO A 38 -5.84 7.99 2.60
CA PRO A 38 -4.42 7.73 2.33
C PRO A 38 -4.12 6.23 2.46
N HIS A 39 -3.37 5.68 1.50
CA HIS A 39 -2.96 4.27 1.45
C HIS A 39 -1.43 4.16 1.24
N TRP A 40 -0.67 4.97 1.96
CA TRP A 40 0.78 5.15 1.78
C TRP A 40 1.55 3.91 2.21
N VAL A 41 1.10 3.24 3.28
CA VAL A 41 1.61 1.93 3.69
C VAL A 41 1.45 0.93 2.55
N PHE A 42 0.28 0.86 1.93
CA PHE A 42 0.02 -0.05 0.82
C PHE A 42 0.88 0.25 -0.41
N ILE A 43 1.04 1.51 -0.78
CA ILE A 43 1.92 1.89 -1.90
C ILE A 43 3.35 1.41 -1.65
N PHE A 44 3.84 1.54 -0.42
CA PHE A 44 5.17 1.03 -0.08
C PHE A 44 5.24 -0.51 -0.13
N LEU A 45 4.18 -1.21 0.25
CA LEU A 45 4.06 -2.66 0.09
C LEU A 45 4.06 -3.09 -1.38
N VAL A 46 3.44 -2.32 -2.29
CA VAL A 46 3.54 -2.54 -3.73
C VAL A 46 4.99 -2.42 -4.21
N TYR A 47 5.73 -1.40 -3.75
CA TYR A 47 7.14 -1.27 -4.08
C TYR A 47 7.99 -2.42 -3.56
N LEU A 48 7.73 -2.88 -2.33
CA LEU A 48 8.37 -4.07 -1.77
C LEU A 48 8.08 -5.30 -2.62
N ALA A 49 6.82 -5.51 -3.00
CA ALA A 49 6.42 -6.63 -3.84
C ALA A 49 7.16 -6.59 -5.18
N ILE A 50 7.27 -5.42 -5.83
CA ILE A 50 7.87 -5.31 -7.17
C ILE A 50 9.40 -5.37 -7.15
N PHE A 51 10.05 -4.65 -6.23
CA PHE A 51 11.49 -4.37 -6.30
C PHE A 51 12.34 -4.98 -5.19
N TYR A 52 11.72 -5.40 -4.09
CA TYR A 52 12.45 -5.99 -2.97
C TYR A 52 12.35 -7.51 -2.94
N ASP A 53 11.14 -8.03 -3.07
CA ASP A 53 10.91 -9.46 -3.07
C ASP A 53 11.50 -10.14 -4.31
N GLU A 54 12.06 -11.31 -4.10
CA GLU A 54 12.46 -12.28 -5.13
C GLU A 54 11.32 -13.29 -5.39
N GLU A 55 11.49 -14.18 -6.37
CA GLU A 55 10.47 -15.15 -6.77
C GLU A 55 10.00 -16.06 -5.62
N ASN A 56 10.91 -16.39 -4.69
CA ASN A 56 10.71 -17.32 -3.58
C ASN A 56 10.64 -16.61 -2.21
N THR A 57 10.52 -15.28 -2.19
CA THR A 57 10.40 -14.51 -0.93
C THR A 57 9.12 -13.69 -0.93
N TYR A 58 8.41 -13.67 0.19
CA TYR A 58 7.12 -13.01 0.35
C TYR A 58 7.14 -12.00 1.49
N PHE A 59 8.21 -11.21 1.61
CA PHE A 59 8.32 -10.23 2.70
C PHE A 59 7.24 -9.17 2.59
N SER A 60 6.92 -8.72 1.37
CA SER A 60 5.83 -7.76 1.13
C SER A 60 4.49 -8.26 1.69
N VAL A 61 4.14 -9.54 1.50
CA VAL A 61 2.90 -10.14 2.01
C VAL A 61 2.90 -10.21 3.52
N VAL A 62 4.01 -10.64 4.14
CA VAL A 62 4.13 -10.69 5.60
C VAL A 62 4.01 -9.28 6.21
N TYR A 63 4.66 -8.29 5.61
CA TYR A 63 4.52 -6.90 6.03
C TYR A 63 3.12 -6.35 5.78
N ALA A 64 2.45 -6.75 4.70
CA ALA A 64 1.08 -6.36 4.41
C ALA A 64 0.09 -6.88 5.47
N LEU A 65 0.24 -8.14 5.88
CA LEU A 65 -0.54 -8.70 6.99
C LEU A 65 -0.24 -7.97 8.30
N ALA A 66 1.04 -7.78 8.65
CA ALA A 66 1.42 -7.16 9.91
C ALA A 66 0.98 -5.68 10.00
N PHE A 67 1.28 -4.87 8.98
CA PHE A 67 0.93 -3.46 8.98
C PHE A 67 -0.54 -3.20 8.65
N GLY A 68 -1.18 -4.07 7.87
CA GLY A 68 -2.64 -4.03 7.72
C GLY A 68 -3.34 -4.28 9.06
N LEU A 69 -2.86 -5.23 9.86
CA LEU A 69 -3.39 -5.45 11.22
C LEU A 69 -3.12 -4.25 12.14
N LEU A 70 -1.96 -3.60 12.03
CA LEU A 70 -1.68 -2.37 12.79
C LEU A 70 -2.63 -1.24 12.41
N ILE A 71 -2.93 -1.06 11.12
CA ILE A 71 -3.93 -0.09 10.65
C ILE A 71 -5.31 -0.42 11.23
N ASP A 72 -5.70 -1.69 11.21
CA ASP A 72 -6.96 -2.13 11.79
C ASP A 72 -7.08 -1.77 13.28
N ILE A 73 -5.99 -1.97 14.04
CA ILE A 73 -5.93 -1.65 15.48
C ILE A 73 -5.96 -0.14 15.72
N VAL A 74 -5.20 0.64 14.94
CA VAL A 74 -4.94 2.05 15.24
C VAL A 74 -6.02 2.96 14.66
N TYR A 75 -6.54 2.68 13.47
CA TYR A 75 -7.38 3.60 12.72
C TYR A 75 -8.84 3.16 12.53
N THR A 76 -9.11 1.85 12.44
CA THR A 76 -10.47 1.38 12.13
C THR A 76 -11.21 0.81 13.34
N GLY A 77 -10.49 0.21 14.29
CA GLY A 77 -11.05 -0.51 15.43
C GLY A 77 -11.63 -1.88 15.05
N ILE A 78 -11.50 -2.33 13.80
CA ILE A 78 -12.07 -3.58 13.30
C ILE A 78 -10.97 -4.44 12.71
N LEU A 79 -10.68 -5.52 13.43
CA LEU A 79 -9.58 -6.41 13.11
C LEU A 79 -9.84 -7.17 11.80
N GLY A 80 -8.86 -7.13 10.90
CA GLY A 80 -8.80 -7.98 9.74
C GLY A 80 -9.11 -7.29 8.41
N VAL A 81 -9.72 -6.11 8.41
CA VAL A 81 -10.16 -5.47 7.16
C VAL A 81 -8.98 -5.10 6.27
N TYR A 82 -8.05 -4.30 6.79
CA TYR A 82 -6.83 -3.93 6.09
C TYR A 82 -5.85 -5.08 6.04
N MET A 83 -5.74 -5.89 7.11
CA MET A 83 -4.88 -7.08 7.12
C MET A 83 -5.18 -8.01 5.93
N PHE A 84 -6.44 -8.42 5.74
CA PHE A 84 -6.80 -9.32 4.65
C PHE A 84 -6.73 -8.64 3.28
N SER A 85 -7.23 -7.40 3.17
CA SER A 85 -7.23 -6.68 1.89
C SER A 85 -5.81 -6.41 1.40
N TYR A 86 -4.95 -5.83 2.23
CA TYR A 86 -3.56 -5.58 1.83
C TYR A 86 -2.79 -6.87 1.62
N GLY A 87 -2.95 -7.87 2.49
CA GLY A 87 -2.28 -9.16 2.36
C GLY A 87 -2.62 -9.85 1.03
N LEU A 88 -3.91 -9.96 0.71
CA LEU A 88 -4.39 -10.60 -0.52
C LEU A 88 -3.91 -9.86 -1.76
N ILE A 89 -4.12 -8.54 -1.83
CA ILE A 89 -3.77 -7.78 -3.03
C ILE A 89 -2.25 -7.74 -3.22
N THR A 90 -1.47 -7.61 -2.14
CA THR A 90 0.01 -7.67 -2.23
C THR A 90 0.49 -9.02 -2.75
N TYR A 91 -0.14 -10.12 -2.32
CA TYR A 91 0.16 -11.46 -2.83
C TYR A 91 -0.14 -11.58 -4.33
N ILE A 92 -1.28 -11.06 -4.78
CA ILE A 92 -1.64 -11.03 -6.21
C ILE A 92 -0.60 -10.22 -7.01
N ILE A 93 -0.22 -9.03 -6.54
CA ILE A 93 0.79 -8.18 -7.18
C ILE A 93 2.14 -8.91 -7.28
N HIS A 94 2.57 -9.58 -6.21
CA HIS A 94 3.80 -10.38 -6.21
C HIS A 94 3.77 -11.47 -7.27
N GLY A 95 2.63 -12.16 -7.44
CA GLY A 95 2.44 -13.15 -8.49
C GLY A 95 2.48 -12.54 -9.90
N VAL A 96 1.76 -11.46 -10.13
CA VAL A 96 1.66 -10.81 -11.46
C VAL A 96 2.99 -10.20 -11.91
N LYS A 97 3.81 -9.68 -10.98
CA LYS A 97 5.13 -9.13 -11.31
C LYS A 97 6.04 -10.14 -12.02
N LYS A 98 5.85 -11.45 -11.78
CA LYS A 98 6.67 -12.50 -12.40
C LYS A 98 6.50 -12.50 -13.92
N VAL A 99 5.32 -12.10 -14.39
CA VAL A 99 4.99 -11.98 -15.82
C VAL A 99 5.37 -10.61 -16.35
N LEU A 100 5.14 -9.55 -15.56
CA LEU A 100 5.37 -8.16 -15.95
C LEU A 100 6.69 -7.66 -15.36
N HIS A 101 7.75 -7.65 -16.16
CA HIS A 101 9.09 -7.19 -15.74
C HIS A 101 9.01 -5.82 -15.02
N GLY A 102 9.68 -5.70 -13.86
CA GLY A 102 9.63 -4.51 -13.02
C GLY A 102 10.20 -3.26 -13.70
N ASN A 103 9.32 -2.44 -14.27
CA ASN A 103 9.64 -1.13 -14.84
C ASN A 103 8.68 -0.06 -14.34
N PHE A 104 8.91 1.20 -14.72
CA PHE A 104 8.09 2.33 -14.30
C PHE A 104 6.59 2.14 -14.65
N TYR A 105 6.28 1.78 -15.90
CA TYR A 105 4.90 1.60 -16.36
C TYR A 105 4.19 0.46 -15.63
N VAL A 106 4.86 -0.67 -15.43
CA VAL A 106 4.33 -1.81 -14.66
C VAL A 106 4.07 -1.40 -13.21
N THR A 107 4.93 -0.58 -12.63
CA THR A 107 4.74 -0.11 -11.25
C THR A 107 3.53 0.80 -11.12
N VAL A 108 3.35 1.73 -12.06
CA VAL A 108 2.16 2.60 -12.08
C VAL A 108 0.89 1.78 -12.29
N LEU A 109 0.91 0.81 -13.22
CA LEU A 109 -0.22 -0.06 -13.51
C LEU A 109 -0.60 -0.92 -12.29
N LEU A 110 0.35 -1.67 -11.73
CA LEU A 110 0.11 -2.55 -10.58
C LEU A 110 -0.21 -1.75 -9.32
N GLY A 111 0.39 -0.57 -9.15
CA GLY A 111 0.06 0.35 -8.06
C GLY A 111 -1.36 0.87 -8.14
N LEU A 112 -1.80 1.35 -9.31
CA LEU A 112 -3.17 1.85 -9.51
C LEU A 112 -4.21 0.74 -9.37
N MET A 113 -4.02 -0.39 -10.05
CA MET A 113 -4.94 -1.52 -9.97
C MET A 113 -4.97 -2.09 -8.56
N GLY A 114 -3.80 -2.28 -7.94
CA GLY A 114 -3.68 -2.78 -6.58
C GLY A 114 -4.39 -1.87 -5.58
N LEU A 115 -4.17 -0.57 -5.68
CA LEU A 115 -4.78 0.41 -4.80
C LEU A 115 -6.30 0.40 -4.92
N ALA A 116 -6.82 0.45 -6.15
CA ALA A 116 -8.27 0.43 -6.39
C ALA A 116 -8.89 -0.87 -5.87
N LEU A 117 -8.26 -2.02 -6.12
CA LEU A 117 -8.74 -3.32 -5.62
C LEU A 117 -8.68 -3.41 -4.09
N ALA A 118 -7.64 -2.87 -3.46
CA ALA A 118 -7.50 -2.84 -2.01
C ALA A 118 -8.62 -1.97 -1.38
N ASP A 119 -8.84 -0.75 -1.86
CA ASP A 119 -9.90 0.13 -1.33
C ASP A 119 -11.29 -0.48 -1.57
N ILE A 120 -11.55 -1.01 -2.77
CA ILE A 120 -12.81 -1.72 -3.07
C ILE A 120 -13.01 -2.90 -2.11
N SER A 121 -11.97 -3.66 -1.81
CA SER A 121 -12.05 -4.80 -0.88
C SER A 121 -12.35 -4.32 0.54
N ILE A 122 -11.67 -3.26 1.01
CA ILE A 122 -11.90 -2.63 2.31
C ILE A 122 -13.35 -2.13 2.41
N ASN A 123 -13.82 -1.35 1.42
CA ASN A 123 -15.18 -0.84 1.40
C ASN A 123 -16.21 -1.98 1.34
N GLY A 124 -15.94 -3.04 0.57
CA GLY A 124 -16.80 -4.22 0.50
C GLY A 124 -16.95 -4.90 1.87
N ILE A 125 -15.85 -5.05 2.61
CA ILE A 125 -15.89 -5.60 3.97
C ILE A 125 -16.64 -4.64 4.90
N PHE A 126 -16.42 -3.32 4.80
CA PHE A 126 -17.15 -2.34 5.61
C PHE A 126 -18.66 -2.33 5.35
N ILE A 127 -19.10 -2.58 4.12
CA ILE A 127 -20.51 -2.76 3.80
C ILE A 127 -21.05 -4.03 4.49
N VAL A 128 -20.33 -5.15 4.38
CA VAL A 128 -20.75 -6.44 4.98
C VAL A 128 -20.85 -6.36 6.51
N VAL A 129 -19.94 -5.62 7.15
CA VAL A 129 -19.92 -5.41 8.61
C VAL A 129 -20.92 -4.33 9.06
N GLY A 130 -21.55 -3.61 8.13
CA GLY A 130 -22.58 -2.60 8.42
C GLY A 130 -22.06 -1.23 8.84
N ILE A 131 -20.84 -0.88 8.44
CA ILE A 131 -20.18 0.41 8.75
C ILE A 131 -20.37 1.41 7.63
N SER A 132 -20.37 0.93 6.39
CA SER A 132 -20.52 1.74 5.18
C SER A 132 -21.85 1.38 4.51
N ASP A 133 -22.68 2.39 4.26
CA ASP A 133 -23.97 2.29 3.56
C ASP A 133 -23.96 3.10 2.25
N MET A 134 -22.80 3.64 1.87
CA MET A 134 -22.64 4.50 0.70
C MET A 134 -22.99 3.75 -0.59
N LEU A 135 -23.85 4.36 -1.42
CA LEU A 135 -24.20 3.85 -2.73
C LEU A 135 -22.96 3.74 -3.62
N TRP A 136 -22.85 2.65 -4.39
CA TRP A 136 -21.69 2.39 -5.26
C TRP A 136 -21.34 3.54 -6.21
N LYS A 137 -22.34 4.24 -6.74
CA LYS A 137 -22.15 5.39 -7.63
C LYS A 137 -21.45 6.55 -6.92
N ASP A 138 -21.87 6.83 -5.69
CA ASP A 138 -21.33 7.91 -4.88
C ASP A 138 -19.96 7.52 -4.33
N TYR A 139 -19.79 6.27 -3.90
CA TYR A 139 -18.49 5.71 -3.52
C TYR A 139 -17.45 5.87 -4.63
N PHE A 140 -17.80 5.52 -5.87
CA PHE A 140 -16.87 5.64 -6.99
C PHE A 140 -16.42 7.09 -7.23
N THR A 141 -17.37 8.02 -7.20
CA THR A 141 -17.14 9.42 -7.59
C THR A 141 -16.52 10.24 -6.47
N TYR A 142 -17.02 10.09 -5.25
CA TYR A 142 -16.67 10.96 -4.13
C TYR A 142 -15.61 10.36 -3.19
N ARG A 143 -15.35 9.05 -3.26
CA ARG A 143 -14.37 8.38 -2.39
C ARG A 143 -13.25 7.70 -3.18
N LEU A 144 -13.57 6.73 -4.03
CA LEU A 144 -12.57 5.92 -4.72
C LEU A 144 -11.71 6.75 -5.67
N LEU A 145 -12.31 7.55 -6.55
CA LEU A 145 -11.55 8.31 -7.55
C LEU A 145 -10.64 9.37 -6.92
N PRO A 146 -11.08 10.21 -5.97
CA PRO A 146 -10.21 11.12 -5.22
C PRO A 146 -9.09 10.39 -4.46
N THR A 147 -9.41 9.25 -3.85
CA THR A 147 -8.45 8.40 -3.15
C THR A 147 -7.38 7.85 -4.10
N VAL A 148 -7.77 7.32 -5.25
CA VAL A 148 -6.83 6.78 -6.24
C VAL A 148 -5.93 7.89 -6.79
N ILE A 149 -6.47 9.07 -7.10
CA ILE A 149 -5.69 10.19 -7.64
C ILE A 149 -4.65 10.69 -6.62
N SER A 150 -5.06 10.95 -5.38
CA SER A 150 -4.16 11.45 -4.34
C SER A 150 -3.02 10.46 -4.04
N ASN A 151 -3.33 9.17 -3.96
CA ASN A 151 -2.36 8.11 -3.75
C ASN A 151 -1.48 7.85 -4.98
N LEU A 152 -1.98 8.06 -6.21
CA LEU A 152 -1.14 8.04 -7.41
C LEU A 152 -0.06 9.13 -7.35
N VAL A 153 -0.40 10.34 -6.89
CA VAL A 153 0.59 11.40 -6.71
C VAL A 153 1.69 10.95 -5.73
N PHE A 154 1.29 10.37 -4.60
CA PHE A 154 2.24 9.85 -3.61
C PHE A 154 3.14 8.76 -4.19
N LEU A 155 2.57 7.82 -4.95
CA LEU A 155 3.32 6.79 -5.68
C LEU A 155 4.36 7.44 -6.60
N LEU A 156 3.96 8.35 -7.48
CA LEU A 156 4.88 8.97 -8.44
C LEU A 156 6.03 9.73 -7.75
N VAL A 157 5.75 10.43 -6.65
CA VAL A 157 6.75 11.16 -5.87
C VAL A 157 7.72 10.20 -5.15
N LEU A 158 7.22 9.09 -4.62
CA LEU A 158 8.03 8.14 -3.87
C LEU A 158 8.92 7.27 -4.76
N TYR A 159 8.49 7.01 -6.00
CA TYR A 159 9.19 6.16 -6.97
C TYR A 159 10.70 6.44 -7.09
N PRO A 160 11.17 7.66 -7.46
CA PRO A 160 12.60 7.90 -7.67
C PRO A 160 13.45 7.75 -6.40
N VAL A 161 12.85 7.95 -5.22
CA VAL A 161 13.55 7.92 -3.93
C VAL A 161 13.71 6.48 -3.42
N MET A 162 12.65 5.67 -3.52
CA MET A 162 12.61 4.34 -2.89
C MET A 162 13.07 3.22 -3.82
N VAL A 163 12.75 3.26 -5.12
CA VAL A 163 13.00 2.13 -6.03
C VAL A 163 14.49 1.78 -6.09
N LYS A 164 15.37 2.78 -6.24
CA LYS A 164 16.83 2.56 -6.26
C LYS A 164 17.34 1.95 -4.94
N ARG A 165 16.74 2.33 -3.81
CA ARG A 165 17.13 1.81 -2.48
C ARG A 165 16.67 0.37 -2.30
N LEU A 166 15.44 0.06 -2.68
CA LEU A 166 14.86 -1.28 -2.56
C LEU A 166 15.60 -2.30 -3.43
N ILE A 167 15.91 -1.96 -4.68
CA ILE A 167 16.70 -2.83 -5.57
C ILE A 167 18.08 -3.11 -4.96
N ARG A 168 18.74 -2.10 -4.39
CA ARG A 168 20.04 -2.28 -3.72
C ARG A 168 19.91 -3.20 -2.50
N TRP A 169 18.91 -2.98 -1.65
CA TRP A 169 18.71 -3.81 -0.45
C TRP A 169 18.33 -5.26 -0.79
N SER A 170 17.58 -5.47 -1.87
CA SER A 170 17.28 -6.79 -2.39
C SER A 170 18.54 -7.56 -2.81
N LYS A 171 19.44 -6.91 -3.58
CA LYS A 171 20.74 -7.50 -3.95
C LYS A 171 21.62 -7.84 -2.75
N GLU A 172 21.65 -6.97 -1.74
CA GLU A 172 22.40 -7.22 -0.50
C GLU A 172 21.84 -8.42 0.29
N GLN A 173 20.51 -8.61 0.28
CA GLN A 173 19.87 -9.78 0.88
C GLN A 173 20.30 -11.08 0.22
N LEU A 174 20.43 -11.10 -1.12
CA LEU A 174 20.92 -12.26 -1.86
C LEU A 174 22.40 -12.53 -1.57
N ALA A 175 23.24 -11.50 -1.57
CA ALA A 175 24.67 -11.64 -1.28
C ALA A 175 24.92 -12.24 0.11
N GLY A 176 24.15 -11.82 1.12
CA GLY A 176 24.25 -12.38 2.48
C GLY A 176 23.72 -13.82 2.63
N ARG A 177 22.95 -14.33 1.66
CA ARG A 177 22.51 -15.74 1.63
C ARG A 177 23.58 -16.68 1.08
N ASN A 178 24.43 -16.21 0.16
CA ASN A 178 25.48 -17.03 -0.46
C ASN A 178 26.75 -17.21 0.40
N THR A 179 26.83 -16.52 1.54
CA THR A 179 27.96 -16.56 2.47
C THR A 179 27.71 -17.45 3.70
N ILE A 180 26.64 -18.24 3.70
CA ILE A 180 26.28 -19.22 4.73
C ILE A 180 26.24 -20.59 4.07
#